data_AF-A0A6V7XPR3-F1
#
_entry.id   AF-A0A6V7XPR3-F1
#
_cell.length_a   1.000
_cell.length_b   1.000
_cell.length_c   1.000
_cell.angle_alpha   90.00
_cell.angle_beta   90.00
_cell.angle_gamma   90.00
#
_symmetry.space_group_name_H-M   'P 1'
#
loop_
_entity.id
_entity.type
_entity.pdbx_description
1 polymer ?
#
loop_
_entity_poly.entity_id
_entity_poly.type
_entity_poly.pdbx_seq_one_letter_code
_entity_poly.pdbx_strand_id
1 'polypeptide(L)'
;MGLAYLKTLHGILSVLQVFLGLIALLAGYLLWDDTNDELYWLFYMGQKPLATVVLVILSLSWLYGLGILFQQLFVNDLLEKIGKPKLLFMHLLNGLLISGIAIIESLYLNQEIGGHKGGDTPPHPSPEPGALSLNYLPRLIVVTVCCWVIVASYIGQFIYVLLQ
;
A
#
# COMPACT_ATOMS: atom_id res chain seq x y z
N MET A 1 8.85 -6.54 -28.13
CA MET A 1 9.96 -6.45 -27.16
C MET A 1 9.50 -6.28 -25.70
N GLY A 2 8.20 -6.19 -25.39
CA GLY A 2 7.69 -6.11 -24.00
C GLY A 2 8.12 -7.27 -23.08
N LEU A 3 8.28 -8.49 -23.60
CA LEU A 3 8.85 -9.62 -22.85
C LEU A 3 10.33 -9.43 -22.49
N ALA A 4 11.07 -8.59 -23.22
CA ALA A 4 12.44 -8.22 -22.86
C ALA A 4 12.45 -7.24 -21.67
N TYR A 5 11.43 -6.37 -21.55
CA TYR A 5 11.28 -5.51 -20.39
C TYR A 5 11.09 -6.32 -19.10
N LEU A 6 10.28 -7.39 -19.15
CA LEU A 6 10.13 -8.33 -18.02
C LEU A 6 11.43 -9.03 -17.60
N LYS A 7 12.42 -9.12 -18.50
CA LYS A 7 13.75 -9.67 -18.18
C LYS A 7 14.68 -8.65 -17.55
N THR A 8 14.31 -7.36 -17.54
CA THR A 8 15.08 -6.32 -16.86
C THR A 8 14.74 -6.27 -15.37
N LEU A 9 15.72 -5.90 -14.53
CA LEU A 9 15.50 -5.71 -13.10
C LEU A 9 14.36 -4.71 -12.83
N HIS A 10 14.26 -3.65 -13.64
CA HIS A 10 13.20 -2.64 -13.51
C HIS A 10 11.81 -3.22 -13.78
N GLY A 11 11.67 -4.06 -14.82
CA GLY A 11 10.42 -4.74 -15.13
C GLY A 11 9.99 -5.74 -14.07
N ILE A 12 10.93 -6.54 -13.53
CA ILE A 12 10.65 -7.48 -12.44
C ILE A 12 10.15 -6.74 -11.20
N LEU A 13 10.82 -5.64 -10.82
CA LEU A 13 10.42 -4.84 -9.67
C LEU A 13 9.04 -4.20 -9.89
N SER A 14 8.74 -3.70 -11.08
CA SER A 14 7.41 -3.14 -11.40
C SER A 14 6.29 -4.18 -11.33
N VAL A 15 6.54 -5.41 -11.80
CA VAL A 15 5.58 -6.53 -11.64
C VAL A 15 5.39 -6.88 -10.17
N LEU A 16 6.48 -6.97 -9.40
CA LEU A 16 6.42 -7.24 -7.97
C LEU A 16 5.61 -6.17 -7.23
N GLN A 17 5.80 -4.89 -7.57
CA GLN A 17 5.03 -3.77 -7.00
C GLN A 17 3.53 -3.91 -7.27
N VAL A 18 3.13 -4.22 -8.50
CA VAL A 18 1.71 -4.41 -8.86
C VAL A 18 1.12 -5.62 -8.13
N PHE A 19 1.88 -6.71 -8.01
CA PHE A 19 1.44 -7.90 -7.31
C PHE A 19 1.31 -7.70 -5.79
N LEU A 20 2.29 -7.08 -5.15
CA LEU A 20 2.23 -6.71 -3.74
C LEU A 20 1.14 -5.69 -3.46
N GLY A 21 0.91 -4.74 -4.38
CA GLY A 21 -0.19 -3.79 -4.28
C GLY A 21 -1.56 -4.46 -4.36
N LEU A 22 -1.70 -5.50 -5.20
CA LEU A 22 -2.91 -6.32 -5.24
C LEU A 22 -3.13 -7.08 -3.94
N ILE A 23 -2.08 -7.68 -3.35
CA ILE A 23 -2.16 -8.35 -2.04
C ILE A 23 -2.55 -7.35 -0.95
N ALA A 24 -1.93 -6.17 -0.93
CA ALA A 24 -2.26 -5.11 0.02
C ALA A 24 -3.71 -4.64 -0.15
N LEU A 25 -4.21 -4.55 -1.38
CA LEU A 25 -5.62 -4.23 -1.63
C LEU A 25 -6.56 -5.32 -1.14
N LEU A 26 -6.31 -6.58 -1.48
CA LEU A 26 -7.13 -7.70 -1.03
C LEU A 26 -7.17 -7.77 0.51
N ALA A 27 -6.01 -7.62 1.16
CA ALA A 27 -5.92 -7.53 2.61
C ALA A 27 -6.65 -6.30 3.15
N GLY A 28 -6.56 -5.16 2.47
CA GLY A 28 -7.25 -3.93 2.83
C GLY A 28 -8.78 -4.03 2.75
N TYR A 29 -9.29 -4.77 1.76
CA TYR A 29 -10.72 -5.03 1.53
C TYR A 29 -11.30 -6.06 2.49
N LEU A 30 -10.49 -7.02 2.96
CA LEU A 30 -10.89 -7.96 3.99
C LEU A 30 -10.98 -7.25 5.34
N LEU A 31 -12.21 -6.95 5.75
CA LEU A 31 -12.52 -6.60 7.13
C LEU A 31 -13.26 -7.79 7.76
N TRP A 32 -12.67 -8.38 8.78
CA TRP A 32 -13.30 -9.42 9.59
C TRP A 32 -13.94 -8.76 10.81
N ASP A 33 -15.27 -8.81 10.93
CA ASP A 33 -15.99 -8.35 12.11
C ASP A 33 -16.26 -9.53 13.06
N ASP A 34 -15.67 -9.49 14.25
CA ASP A 34 -15.83 -10.50 15.30
C ASP A 34 -17.24 -10.50 15.90
N THR A 35 -18.00 -9.41 15.70
CA THR A 35 -19.30 -9.21 16.35
C THR A 35 -20.42 -9.97 15.63
N ASN A 36 -20.26 -10.20 14.32
CA ASN A 36 -21.29 -10.83 13.48
C ASN A 36 -20.77 -12.02 12.66
N ASP A 37 -19.49 -12.42 12.78
CA ASP A 37 -18.84 -13.44 11.92
C ASP A 37 -19.03 -13.17 10.41
N GLU A 38 -19.22 -11.91 10.05
CA GLU A 38 -19.53 -11.49 8.69
C GLU A 38 -18.33 -10.78 8.06
N LEU A 39 -18.04 -11.15 6.82
CA LEU A 39 -17.02 -10.49 6.01
C LEU A 39 -17.58 -9.17 5.48
N TYR A 40 -17.29 -8.07 6.16
CA TYR A 40 -17.69 -6.75 5.70
C TYR A 40 -16.71 -6.24 4.64
N TRP A 41 -17.22 -5.99 3.44
CA TRP A 41 -16.47 -5.27 2.41
C TRP A 41 -16.40 -3.78 2.81
N LEU A 42 -15.17 -3.27 3.02
CA LEU A 42 -14.88 -1.92 3.54
C LEU A 42 -15.54 -0.75 2.78
N PHE A 43 -16.05 -1.00 1.56
CA PHE A 43 -16.82 -0.01 0.80
C PHE A 43 -18.21 0.26 1.40
N TYR A 44 -18.71 -0.62 2.26
CA TYR A 44 -20.00 -0.52 2.89
C TYR A 44 -19.83 -0.12 4.37
N MET A 45 -20.35 1.06 4.74
CA MET A 45 -20.52 1.59 6.10
C MET A 45 -19.31 2.25 6.78
N GLY A 46 -19.14 3.56 6.51
CA GLY A 46 -19.30 4.67 7.48
C GLY A 46 -18.54 4.73 8.82
N GLN A 47 -17.93 3.65 9.32
CA GLN A 47 -17.40 3.61 10.69
C GLN A 47 -15.92 4.02 10.79
N LYS A 48 -15.14 4.00 9.70
CA LYS A 48 -13.69 4.29 9.72
C LYS A 48 -13.23 5.10 8.49
N PRO A 49 -13.48 6.43 8.47
CA PRO A 49 -13.22 7.26 7.29
C PRO A 49 -11.75 7.25 6.85
N LEU A 50 -10.80 7.17 7.78
CA LEU A 50 -9.37 7.15 7.46
C LEU A 50 -8.92 5.83 6.82
N ALA A 51 -9.46 4.68 7.24
CA ALA A 51 -9.17 3.40 6.61
C ALA A 51 -9.72 3.34 5.17
N THR A 52 -10.90 3.92 4.94
CA THR A 52 -11.48 4.07 3.60
C THR A 52 -10.62 4.97 2.71
N VAL A 53 -10.11 6.09 3.24
CA VAL A 53 -9.19 6.97 2.49
C VAL A 53 -7.91 6.24 2.11
N VAL A 54 -7.29 5.50 3.03
CA VAL A 54 -6.10 4.69 2.74
C VAL A 54 -6.39 3.68 1.62
N LEU A 55 -7.51 2.98 1.68
CA LEU A 55 -7.90 2.00 0.66
C LEU A 55 -8.10 2.66 -0.71
N VAL A 56 -8.74 3.82 -0.76
CA VAL A 56 -8.94 4.59 -2.01
C VAL A 56 -7.61 5.04 -2.60
N ILE A 57 -6.71 5.62 -1.79
CA ILE A 57 -5.39 6.05 -2.26
C ILE A 57 -4.59 4.83 -2.73
N LEU A 58 -4.61 3.72 -1.98
CA LEU A 58 -3.93 2.48 -2.35
C LEU A 58 -4.47 1.91 -3.68
N SER A 59 -5.78 2.00 -3.90
CA SER A 59 -6.44 1.55 -5.13
C SER A 59 -6.03 2.40 -6.32
N LEU A 60 -5.98 3.72 -6.16
CA LEU A 60 -5.51 4.65 -7.19
C LEU A 60 -4.02 4.44 -7.49
N SER A 61 -3.19 4.28 -6.47
CA SER A 61 -1.75 3.99 -6.61
C SER A 61 -1.49 2.65 -7.30
N TRP A 62 -2.32 1.64 -7.03
CA TRP A 62 -2.24 0.35 -7.73
C TRP A 62 -2.64 0.46 -9.19
N LEU A 63 -3.78 1.12 -9.50
CA LEU A 63 -4.21 1.37 -10.88
C LEU A 63 -3.16 2.18 -11.65
N TYR A 64 -2.52 3.14 -10.98
CA TYR A 64 -1.43 3.92 -11.55
C TYR A 64 -0.20 3.06 -11.87
N GLY A 65 0.23 2.21 -10.93
CA GLY A 65 1.34 1.26 -11.14
C GLY A 65 1.05 0.25 -12.26
N LEU A 66 -0.19 -0.24 -12.33
CA LEU A 66 -0.67 -1.12 -13.39
C LEU A 66 -0.72 -0.41 -14.75
N GLY A 67 -1.11 0.87 -14.76
CA GLY A 67 -1.03 1.73 -15.94
C GLY A 67 0.39 1.85 -16.47
N ILE A 68 1.37 2.14 -15.61
CA ILE A 68 2.80 2.20 -15.99
C ILE A 68 3.28 0.86 -16.54
N LEU A 69 2.96 -0.24 -15.86
CA LEU A 69 3.36 -1.59 -16.28
C LEU A 69 2.81 -1.92 -17.68
N PHE A 70 1.53 -1.67 -17.92
CA PHE A 70 0.92 -1.90 -19.23
C PHE A 70 1.48 -0.97 -20.30
N GLN A 71 1.72 0.29 -19.95
CA GLN A 71 2.36 1.24 -20.87
C GLN A 71 3.73 0.73 -21.32
N GLN A 72 4.54 0.22 -20.40
CA GLN A 72 5.88 -0.30 -20.71
C GLN A 72 5.85 -1.67 -21.42
N LEU A 73 4.82 -2.49 -21.20
CA LEU A 73 4.64 -3.77 -21.88
C LEU A 73 4.19 -3.60 -23.35
N PHE A 74 3.30 -2.64 -23.62
CA PHE A 74 2.66 -2.49 -24.93
C PHE A 74 3.22 -1.35 -25.79
N VAL A 75 3.64 -0.24 -25.18
CA VAL A 75 4.21 0.89 -25.91
C VAL A 75 5.73 0.76 -25.85
N ASN A 76 6.30 0.19 -26.92
CA ASN A 76 7.73 -0.10 -27.06
C ASN A 76 8.66 1.14 -26.97
N ASP A 77 8.14 2.36 -26.79
CA ASP A 77 8.86 3.63 -27.00
C ASP A 77 8.65 4.70 -25.92
N LEU A 78 8.28 4.36 -24.67
CA LEU A 78 8.19 5.40 -23.64
C LEU A 78 9.53 5.93 -23.15
N LEU A 79 10.53 5.05 -23.04
CA LEU A 79 11.87 5.46 -22.65
C LEU A 79 12.46 6.43 -23.70
N GLU A 80 12.09 6.24 -24.97
CA GLU A 80 12.56 7.02 -26.12
C GLU A 80 11.71 8.28 -26.38
N LYS A 81 10.37 8.23 -26.20
CA LYS A 81 9.47 9.38 -26.44
C LYS A 81 9.22 10.29 -25.23
N ILE A 82 9.24 9.75 -24.01
CA ILE A 82 8.84 10.47 -22.79
C ILE A 82 10.05 10.86 -21.93
N GLY A 83 11.20 10.25 -22.19
CA GLY A 83 12.45 10.52 -21.51
C GLY A 83 12.54 9.85 -20.12
N LYS A 84 13.71 9.29 -19.82
CA LYS A 84 14.09 8.75 -18.50
C LYS A 84 13.63 9.61 -17.30
N PRO A 85 13.75 10.96 -17.30
CA PRO A 85 13.39 11.75 -16.12
C PRO A 85 11.88 11.78 -15.82
N LYS A 86 11.01 11.75 -16.84
CA LYS A 86 9.56 11.80 -16.63
C LYS A 86 9.02 10.49 -16.09
N LEU A 87 9.55 9.36 -16.55
CA LEU A 87 9.21 8.04 -15.99
C LEU A 87 9.66 7.94 -14.52
N LEU A 88 10.86 8.42 -14.21
CA LEU A 88 11.39 8.42 -12.86
C LEU A 88 10.56 9.32 -11.92
N PHE A 89 10.08 10.47 -12.41
CA PHE A 89 9.15 11.33 -11.68
C PHE A 89 7.81 10.63 -11.38
N MET A 90 7.26 9.88 -12.34
CA MET A 90 6.03 9.09 -12.14
C MET A 90 6.20 8.03 -11.06
N HIS A 91 7.32 7.29 -11.07
CA HIS A 91 7.63 6.31 -10.02
C HIS A 91 7.87 6.96 -8.66
N LEU A 92 8.56 8.11 -8.62
CA LEU A 92 8.80 8.85 -7.38
C LEU A 92 7.49 9.31 -6.74
N LEU A 93 6.56 9.86 -7.55
CA LEU A 93 5.26 10.32 -7.06
C LEU A 93 4.44 9.15 -6.50
N ASN A 94 4.43 7.99 -7.17
CA ASN A 94 3.75 6.82 -6.64
C ASN A 94 4.42 6.27 -5.36
N GLY A 95 5.75 6.29 -5.31
CA GLY A 95 6.52 5.90 -4.12
C GLY A 95 6.21 6.79 -2.92
N LEU A 96 6.05 8.11 -3.11
CA LEU A 96 5.66 9.04 -2.05
C LEU A 96 4.25 8.77 -1.54
N LEU A 97 3.30 8.47 -2.44
CA LEU A 97 1.92 8.12 -2.05
C LEU A 97 1.89 6.84 -1.20
N ILE A 98 2.59 5.79 -1.62
CA ILE A 98 2.67 4.53 -0.88
C ILE A 98 3.44 4.71 0.44
N SER A 99 4.44 5.59 0.50
CA SER A 99 5.12 5.95 1.75
C SER A 99 4.15 6.61 2.74
N GLY A 100 3.31 7.53 2.27
CA GLY A 100 2.27 8.15 3.09
C GLY A 100 1.29 7.12 3.65
N ILE A 101 0.84 6.17 2.82
CA ILE A 101 0.00 5.04 3.25
C ILE A 101 0.72 4.20 4.31
N ALA A 102 1.97 3.81 4.07
CA ALA A 102 2.74 2.98 4.98
C ALA A 102 2.92 3.64 6.35
N ILE A 103 3.14 4.96 6.39
CA ILE A 103 3.25 5.72 7.65
C ILE A 103 1.92 5.71 8.40
N ILE A 104 0.80 6.01 7.72
CA ILE A 104 -0.53 6.03 8.34
C ILE A 104 -0.86 4.64 8.91
N GLU A 105 -0.69 3.58 8.13
CA GLU A 105 -0.94 2.19 8.57
C GLU A 105 0.01 1.77 9.72
N SER A 106 1.27 2.22 9.70
CA SER A 106 2.22 1.97 10.80
C SER A 106 1.83 2.68 12.11
N LEU A 107 1.27 3.90 12.01
CA LEU A 107 0.76 4.63 13.18
C LEU A 107 -0.44 3.91 13.79
N TYR A 108 -1.37 3.41 12.97
CA TYR A 108 -2.47 2.58 13.43
C TYR A 108 -1.96 1.31 14.12
N LEU A 109 -1.02 0.60 13.50
CA LEU A 109 -0.45 -0.61 14.10
C LEU A 109 0.20 -0.35 15.46
N ASN A 110 0.88 0.79 15.62
CA ASN A 110 1.52 1.14 16.89
C ASN A 110 0.49 1.51 17.99
N GLN A 111 -0.63 2.12 17.63
CA GLN A 111 -1.73 2.39 18.57
C GLN A 111 -2.38 1.10 19.08
N GLU A 112 -2.63 0.13 18.18
CA GLU A 112 -3.18 -1.18 18.56
C GLU A 112 -2.25 -1.95 19.51
N ILE A 113 -0.96 -2.01 19.18
CA ILE A 113 0.04 -2.73 20.00
C ILE A 113 0.28 -2.01 21.33
N GLY A 114 0.24 -0.68 21.34
CA GLY A 114 0.42 0.16 22.53
C GLY A 114 -0.73 0.07 23.52
N GLY A 115 -1.98 0.05 23.03
CA GLY A 115 -3.18 -0.10 23.86
C GLY A 115 -3.21 -1.43 24.62
N HIS A 116 -2.67 -2.49 24.02
CA HIS A 116 -2.66 -3.81 24.65
C HIS A 116 -1.66 -3.94 25.82
N LYS A 117 -0.69 -3.02 25.95
CA LYS A 117 0.29 -3.01 27.05
C LYS A 117 -0.15 -2.23 28.29
N GLY A 118 -1.30 -1.55 28.25
CA GLY A 118 -1.77 -0.64 29.31
C GLY A 118 -2.79 -1.21 30.31
N GLY A 119 -2.96 -2.53 30.38
CA GLY A 119 -4.05 -3.20 31.11
C GLY A 119 -4.07 -3.17 32.65
N ASP A 120 -3.34 -2.25 33.31
CA ASP A 120 -3.22 -2.23 34.79
C ASP A 120 -3.66 -0.89 35.46
N THR A 121 -4.53 -0.08 34.84
CA THR A 121 -5.07 1.12 35.51
C THR A 121 -6.58 1.33 35.26
N PRO A 122 -7.38 1.69 36.29
CA PRO A 122 -8.84 1.78 36.23
C PRO A 122 -9.34 3.01 35.42
N PRO A 123 -10.61 3.03 34.97
CA PRO A 123 -11.02 3.79 33.80
C PRO A 123 -11.24 5.26 34.12
N HIS A 124 -10.58 6.14 33.35
CA HIS A 124 -11.07 7.50 33.15
C HIS A 124 -12.10 7.48 32.02
N PRO A 125 -13.27 8.13 32.17
CA PRO A 125 -14.25 8.23 31.11
C PRO A 125 -13.82 9.33 30.14
N SER A 126 -12.89 9.01 29.24
CA SER A 126 -12.74 9.72 27.98
C SER A 126 -13.60 9.03 26.92
N PRO A 127 -14.25 9.77 26.02
CA PRO A 127 -15.09 9.18 24.98
C PRO A 127 -14.15 8.50 23.98
N GLU A 128 -13.87 7.21 24.15
CA GLU A 128 -13.03 6.43 23.25
C GLU A 128 -13.83 6.02 22.01
N PRO A 129 -13.46 6.47 20.80
CA PRO A 129 -13.92 5.89 19.56
C PRO A 129 -12.77 5.05 19.01
N GLY A 130 -12.49 3.86 19.56
CA GLY A 130 -11.23 3.23 19.17
C GLY A 130 -10.88 1.83 19.63
N ALA A 131 -11.79 1.05 20.22
CA ALA A 131 -11.54 -0.39 20.35
C ALA A 131 -11.66 -1.04 18.96
N LEU A 132 -10.60 -0.90 18.15
CA LEU A 132 -10.43 -1.65 16.90
C LEU A 132 -10.28 -3.12 17.30
N SER A 133 -11.12 -4.00 16.76
CA SER A 133 -11.10 -5.42 17.13
C SER A 133 -9.74 -6.06 16.82
N LEU A 134 -9.31 -7.03 17.64
CA LEU A 134 -8.05 -7.78 17.52
C LEU A 134 -7.82 -8.37 16.10
N ASN A 135 -8.90 -8.56 15.33
CA ASN A 135 -8.88 -9.10 13.97
C ASN A 135 -8.46 -8.08 12.89
N TYR A 136 -8.32 -6.79 13.24
CA TYR A 136 -7.75 -5.78 12.34
C TYR A 136 -6.22 -5.84 12.28
N LEU A 137 -5.59 -6.38 13.31
CA LEU A 137 -4.14 -6.49 13.43
C LEU A 137 -3.47 -7.29 12.29
N PRO A 138 -3.95 -8.49 11.89
CA PRO A 138 -3.38 -9.20 10.74
C PRO A 138 -3.53 -8.43 9.42
N ARG A 139 -4.66 -7.75 9.18
CA ARG A 139 -4.82 -6.83 8.04
C ARG A 139 -3.75 -5.74 8.07
N LEU A 140 -3.67 -5.00 9.18
CA LEU A 140 -2.75 -3.88 9.34
C LEU A 140 -1.31 -4.34 9.10
N ILE A 141 -0.91 -5.50 9.64
CA ILE A 141 0.42 -6.08 9.41
C ILE A 141 0.64 -6.37 7.93
N VAL A 142 -0.27 -7.10 7.26
CA VAL A 142 -0.08 -7.47 5.85
C VAL A 142 -0.01 -6.23 4.96
N VAL A 143 -0.92 -5.27 5.14
CA VAL A 143 -0.93 -4.01 4.37
C VAL A 143 0.35 -3.23 4.63
N THR A 144 0.76 -3.08 5.90
CA THR A 144 1.98 -2.35 6.29
C THR A 144 3.22 -2.99 5.68
N VAL A 145 3.39 -4.31 5.83
CA VAL A 145 4.56 -5.03 5.30
C VAL A 145 4.60 -4.93 3.77
N CYS A 146 3.48 -5.16 3.08
CA CYS A 146 3.43 -5.04 1.62
C CYS A 146 3.79 -3.63 1.17
N CYS A 147 3.24 -2.59 1.82
CA CYS A 147 3.54 -1.20 1.48
C CYS A 147 5.03 -0.86 1.70
N TRP A 148 5.63 -1.30 2.80
CA TRP A 148 7.06 -1.06 3.05
C TRP A 148 7.97 -1.78 2.06
N VAL A 149 7.63 -3.00 1.65
CA VAL A 149 8.38 -3.72 0.60
C VAL A 149 8.26 -2.98 -0.74
N ILE A 150 7.07 -2.45 -1.07
CA ILE A 150 6.88 -1.61 -2.25
C ILE A 150 7.72 -0.33 -2.16
N VAL A 151 7.74 0.36 -1.03
CA VAL A 151 8.58 1.55 -0.81
C VAL A 151 10.06 1.22 -1.00
N ALA A 152 10.55 0.14 -0.38
CA ALA A 152 11.93 -0.30 -0.53
C ALA A 152 12.28 -0.60 -2.00
N SER A 153 11.34 -1.19 -2.74
CA SER A 153 11.52 -1.45 -4.17
C SER A 153 11.63 -0.15 -4.99
N TYR A 154 10.84 0.90 -4.68
CA TYR A 154 10.95 2.20 -5.33
C TYR A 154 12.29 2.89 -5.04
N ILE A 155 12.75 2.82 -3.78
CA ILE A 155 14.07 3.34 -3.39
C ILE A 155 15.17 2.62 -4.17
N GLY A 156 15.10 1.29 -4.24
CA GLY A 156 16.06 0.48 -5.01
C GLY A 156 16.09 0.84 -6.50
N GLN A 157 14.92 1.02 -7.12
CA GLN A 157 14.81 1.48 -8.52
C GLN A 157 15.41 2.87 -8.71
N PHE A 158 15.15 3.80 -7.78
CA PHE A 158 15.66 5.16 -7.86
C PHE A 158 17.19 5.22 -7.75
N ILE A 159 17.76 4.49 -6.77
CA ILE A 159 19.21 4.38 -6.59
C ILE A 159 19.86 3.73 -7.83
N TYR A 160 19.28 2.65 -8.35
CA TYR A 160 19.79 1.98 -9.54
C TYR A 160 19.88 2.92 -10.74
N VAL A 161 18.86 3.74 -10.97
CA VAL A 161 18.86 4.70 -12.08
C VAL A 161 19.85 5.86 -11.86
N LEU A 162 20.07 6.29 -10.61
CA LEU A 162 21.07 7.32 -10.31
C LEU A 162 22.52 6.86 -10.47
N LEU A 163 22.78 5.55 -10.33
CA LEU A 163 24.13 4.97 -10.43
C LEU A 163 24.53 4.58 -11.88
N GLN A 164 23.59 4.63 -12.84
CA GLN A 164 23.83 4.37 -14.26
C GLN A 164 24.10 5.66 -15.04
#